data_AF-A0A821JHJ6-F1
#
_entry.id   AF-A0A821JHJ6-F1
#
_cell.length_a   1.000
_cell.length_b   1.000
_cell.length_c   1.000
_cell.angle_alpha   90.00
_cell.angle_beta   90.00
_cell.angle_gamma   90.00
#
_symmetry.space_group_name_H-M   'P 1'
#
loop_
_entity.id
_entity.type
_entity.pdbx_description
1 polymer ?
#
loop_
_entity_poly.entity_id
_entity_poly.type
_entity_poly.pdbx_seq_one_letter_code
_entity_poly.pdbx_strand_id
1 'polypeptide(L)'
;MNDDPPTQENAPVLPIPISMRFNILLAVHVPSFICYVVVIVYIFTHKTLRSAPNNYTLLFLLILQFFGNAIDIPLLLNFFKQGRVLFENAVFCYIWIFLDHSIWSICTMLVAWASFERHILIFHDRLLRKKWKNICLHY
;
A
#
# COMPACT_ATOMS: atom_id res chain seq x y z
N MET A 1 -31.40 28.46 34.65
CA MET A 1 -30.10 27.78 34.57
C MET A 1 -30.33 26.55 33.72
N ASN A 2 -30.31 26.71 32.39
CA ASN A 2 -30.38 25.61 31.43
C ASN A 2 -29.00 25.52 30.81
N ASP A 3 -28.29 24.43 31.09
CA ASP A 3 -27.03 24.09 30.43
C ASP A 3 -27.36 23.38 29.12
N ASP A 4 -27.38 24.12 28.02
CA ASP A 4 -27.35 23.53 26.68
C ASP A 4 -25.92 23.02 26.38
N PRO A 5 -25.74 21.80 25.86
CA PRO A 5 -24.41 21.29 25.49
C PRO A 5 -23.87 22.03 24.26
N PRO A 6 -22.55 22.26 24.16
CA PRO A 6 -21.96 23.01 23.07
C PRO A 6 -22.06 22.23 21.75
N THR A 7 -22.88 22.72 20.83
CA THR A 7 -22.95 22.25 19.44
C THR A 7 -21.60 22.52 18.76
N GLN A 8 -20.86 21.44 18.51
CA GLN A 8 -19.56 21.50 17.82
C GLN A 8 -19.69 22.16 16.44
N GLU A 9 -19.01 23.30 16.30
CA GLU A 9 -18.10 23.64 15.21
C GLU A 9 -18.53 23.19 13.80
N ASN A 10 -19.31 24.06 13.14
CA ASN A 10 -19.65 23.98 11.74
C ASN A 10 -18.42 24.26 10.86
N ALA A 11 -17.58 23.26 10.62
CA ALA A 11 -16.77 23.21 9.41
C ALA A 11 -17.71 22.83 8.24
N PRO A 12 -17.72 23.55 7.10
CA PRO A 12 -18.47 23.13 5.93
C PRO A 12 -17.77 21.94 5.28
N VAL A 13 -17.97 20.74 5.83
CA VAL A 13 -17.58 19.50 5.18
C VAL A 13 -18.56 19.32 4.03
N LEU A 14 -18.17 19.72 2.82
CA LEU A 14 -18.93 19.43 1.60
C LEU A 14 -19.19 17.90 1.59
N PRO A 15 -20.42 17.42 1.84
CA PRO A 15 -20.66 16.00 1.99
C PRO A 15 -20.78 15.45 0.58
N ILE A 16 -19.64 15.13 -0.04
CA ILE A 16 -19.62 14.46 -1.34
C ILE A 16 -20.56 13.25 -1.23
N PRO A 17 -21.60 13.16 -2.07
CA PRO A 17 -22.62 12.13 -1.94
C PRO A 17 -21.98 10.75 -2.06
N ILE A 18 -22.47 9.79 -1.27
CA ILE A 18 -21.91 8.43 -1.14
C ILE A 18 -21.79 7.76 -2.52
N SER A 19 -22.76 7.95 -3.42
CA SER A 19 -22.74 7.45 -4.79
C SER A 19 -21.57 8.00 -5.63
N MET A 20 -21.18 9.26 -5.40
CA MET A 20 -20.06 9.88 -6.10
C MET A 20 -18.73 9.34 -5.58
N ARG A 21 -18.59 9.12 -4.25
CA ARG A 21 -17.43 8.46 -3.65
C ARG A 21 -17.24 7.05 -4.20
N PHE A 22 -18.32 6.27 -4.27
CA PHE A 22 -18.33 4.93 -4.84
C PHE A 22 -17.86 4.93 -6.30
N ASN A 23 -18.43 5.79 -7.15
CA ASN A 23 -18.09 5.84 -8.57
C ASN A 23 -16.64 6.27 -8.82
N ILE A 24 -16.14 7.26 -8.08
CA ILE A 24 -14.75 7.71 -8.18
C ILE A 24 -13.80 6.59 -7.72
N LEU A 25 -14.10 5.97 -6.57
CA LEU A 25 -13.27 4.88 -6.05
C LEU A 25 -13.21 3.72 -7.03
N LEU A 26 -14.35 3.32 -7.60
CA LEU A 26 -14.42 2.26 -8.61
C LEU A 26 -13.63 2.64 -9.88
N ALA A 27 -13.83 3.85 -10.40
CA ALA A 27 -13.19 4.33 -11.63
C ALA A 27 -11.66 4.43 -11.50
N VAL A 28 -11.14 4.73 -10.32
CA VAL A 28 -9.69 4.79 -10.07
C VAL A 28 -9.13 3.41 -9.70
N HIS A 29 -9.89 2.61 -8.96
CA HIS A 29 -9.41 1.33 -8.47
C HIS A 29 -9.27 0.29 -9.58
N VAL A 30 -10.23 0.19 -10.50
CA VAL A 30 -10.18 -0.75 -11.63
C VAL A 30 -8.89 -0.60 -12.47
N PRO A 31 -8.53 0.60 -12.99
CA PRO A 31 -7.30 0.76 -13.74
C PRO A 31 -6.06 0.57 -12.86
N SER A 32 -6.09 1.00 -11.60
CA SER A 32 -4.99 0.77 -10.67
C SER A 32 -4.71 -0.72 -10.46
N PHE A 33 -5.75 -1.52 -10.27
CA PHE A 33 -5.64 -2.97 -10.09
C PHE A 33 -5.09 -3.66 -11.33
N ILE A 34 -5.55 -3.26 -12.53
CA ILE A 34 -5.01 -3.75 -13.80
C ILE A 34 -3.51 -3.41 -13.90
N CYS A 35 -3.12 -2.19 -13.57
CA CYS A 35 -1.71 -1.78 -13.55
C CYS A 35 -0.87 -2.65 -12.60
N TYR A 36 -1.36 -2.96 -11.40
CA TYR A 36 -0.66 -3.86 -10.46
C TYR A 36 -0.40 -5.22 -11.09
N VAL A 37 -1.42 -5.84 -11.69
CA VAL A 37 -1.29 -7.15 -12.33
C VAL A 37 -0.29 -7.10 -13.49
N VAL A 38 -0.37 -6.07 -14.33
CA VAL A 38 0.56 -5.88 -15.46
C VAL A 38 2.00 -5.75 -14.97
N VAL A 39 2.25 -4.94 -13.93
CA VAL A 39 3.61 -4.75 -13.39
C VAL A 39 4.14 -6.04 -12.76
N ILE A 40 3.31 -6.77 -12.02
CA ILE A 40 3.69 -8.08 -11.47
C ILE A 40 4.06 -9.03 -12.61
N VAL A 41 3.19 -9.21 -13.61
CA VAL A 41 3.45 -10.09 -14.76
C VAL A 41 4.71 -9.67 -15.52
N TYR A 42 4.94 -8.36 -15.69
CA TYR A 42 6.13 -7.83 -16.34
C TYR A 42 7.41 -8.19 -15.58
N ILE A 43 7.43 -8.00 -14.25
CA ILE A 43 8.56 -8.38 -13.38
C ILE A 43 8.78 -9.90 -13.39
N PHE A 44 7.71 -10.69 -13.40
CA PHE A 44 7.81 -12.15 -13.51
C PHE A 44 8.34 -12.59 -14.88
N THR A 45 7.98 -11.91 -15.96
CA THR A 45 8.39 -12.31 -17.32
C THR A 45 9.85 -11.95 -17.61
N HIS A 46 10.33 -10.80 -17.11
CA HIS A 46 11.71 -10.37 -17.32
C HIS A 46 12.67 -10.88 -16.22
N LYS A 47 13.31 -12.03 -16.49
CA LYS A 47 14.33 -12.64 -15.61
C LYS A 47 15.51 -11.71 -15.27
N THR A 48 15.85 -10.77 -16.17
CA THR A 48 16.94 -9.80 -15.97
C THR A 48 16.65 -8.83 -14.82
N LEU A 49 15.38 -8.52 -14.55
CA LEU A 49 15.01 -7.74 -13.37
C LEU A 49 15.12 -8.60 -12.09
N ARG A 50 14.85 -9.90 -12.09
CA ARG A 50 14.99 -10.71 -10.87
C ARG A 50 16.42 -10.85 -10.32
N SER A 51 17.45 -10.53 -11.11
CA SER A 51 18.85 -10.76 -10.70
C SER A 51 19.42 -9.67 -9.78
N ALA A 52 18.74 -8.53 -9.63
CA ALA A 52 19.19 -7.45 -8.75
C ALA A 52 18.43 -7.48 -7.41
N PRO A 53 19.12 -7.36 -6.25
CA PRO A 53 18.48 -7.37 -4.93
C PRO A 53 17.38 -6.31 -4.80
N ASN A 54 17.59 -5.11 -5.37
CA ASN A 54 16.62 -4.03 -5.52
C ASN A 54 15.22 -4.48 -6.04
N ASN A 55 15.18 -5.48 -6.91
CA ASN A 55 13.93 -5.88 -7.55
C ASN A 55 13.11 -6.87 -6.69
N TYR A 56 13.73 -7.52 -5.71
CA TYR A 56 13.00 -8.29 -4.69
C TYR A 56 12.27 -7.39 -3.71
N THR A 57 12.90 -6.29 -3.25
CA THR A 57 12.26 -5.27 -2.40
C THR A 57 11.03 -4.69 -3.10
N LEU A 58 11.16 -4.38 -4.39
CA LEU A 58 10.07 -3.87 -5.21
C LEU A 58 8.95 -4.91 -5.38
N LEU A 59 9.30 -6.17 -5.65
CA LEU A 59 8.32 -7.25 -5.78
C LEU A 59 7.53 -7.47 -4.49
N PHE A 60 8.21 -7.48 -3.34
CA PHE A 60 7.57 -7.66 -2.03
C PHE A 60 6.60 -6.51 -1.71
N LEU A 61 7.00 -5.27 -2.01
CA LEU A 61 6.14 -4.10 -1.90
C LEU A 61 4.89 -4.22 -2.77
N LEU A 62 5.06 -4.59 -4.05
CA LEU A 62 3.93 -4.77 -4.97
C LEU A 62 2.95 -5.84 -4.49
N ILE A 63 3.45 -6.95 -3.95
CA ILE A 63 2.63 -8.05 -3.43
C ILE A 63 1.85 -7.60 -2.19
N LEU A 64 2.53 -6.98 -1.20
CA LEU A 64 1.89 -6.46 0.01
C LEU A 64 0.77 -5.46 -0.32
N GLN A 65 1.08 -4.52 -1.20
CA GLN A 65 0.14 -3.47 -1.59
C GLN A 65 -1.03 -4.02 -2.41
N PHE A 66 -0.80 -5.06 -3.22
CA PHE A 66 -1.86 -5.77 -3.93
C PHE A 66 -2.83 -6.44 -2.96
N PHE A 67 -2.32 -7.18 -1.97
CA PHE A 67 -3.16 -7.84 -0.99
C PHE A 67 -3.93 -6.86 -0.11
N GLY A 68 -3.30 -5.78 0.37
CA GLY A 68 -4.01 -4.72 1.12
C GLY A 68 -5.17 -4.16 0.30
N ASN A 69 -4.88 -3.62 -0.89
CA ASN A 69 -5.91 -3.05 -1.76
C ASN A 69 -7.02 -4.04 -2.17
N ALA A 70 -6.68 -5.31 -2.40
CA ALA A 70 -7.64 -6.34 -2.78
C ALA A 70 -8.63 -6.67 -1.66
N ILE A 71 -8.28 -6.40 -0.40
CA ILE A 71 -9.17 -6.61 0.74
C ILE A 71 -9.83 -5.28 1.11
N ASP A 72 -9.07 -4.18 1.17
CA ASP A 72 -9.56 -2.89 1.66
C ASP A 72 -10.61 -2.26 0.77
N ILE A 73 -10.36 -2.27 -0.54
CA ILE A 73 -11.22 -1.56 -1.48
C ILE A 73 -12.58 -2.24 -1.59
N PRO A 74 -12.70 -3.58 -1.72
CA PRO A 74 -14.02 -4.23 -1.69
C PRO A 74 -14.81 -3.99 -0.41
N LEU A 75 -14.16 -3.98 0.76
CA LEU A 75 -14.81 -3.68 2.04
C LEU A 75 -15.34 -2.25 2.09
N LEU A 76 -14.54 -1.30 1.62
CA LEU A 76 -14.94 0.11 1.53
C LEU A 76 -16.05 0.33 0.48
N LEU A 77 -15.97 -0.36 -0.65
CA LEU A 77 -16.98 -0.31 -1.71
C LEU A 77 -18.32 -0.87 -1.23
N ASN A 78 -18.29 -1.96 -0.46
CA ASN A 78 -19.48 -2.53 0.16
C ASN A 78 -20.08 -1.60 1.22
N PHE A 79 -19.23 -0.96 2.03
CA PHE A 79 -19.66 0.06 2.98
C PHE A 79 -20.39 1.23 2.29
N PHE A 80 -19.85 1.74 1.18
CA PHE A 80 -20.54 2.81 0.42
C PHE A 80 -21.84 2.34 -0.23
N LYS A 81 -21.97 1.06 -0.58
CA LYS A 81 -23.20 0.53 -1.18
C LYS A 81 -24.30 0.24 -0.16
N GLN A 82 -23.95 -0.35 0.99
CA GLN A 82 -24.92 -0.82 2.00
C GLN A 82 -25.05 0.13 3.20
N GLY A 83 -24.15 1.09 3.34
CA GLY A 83 -24.08 1.99 4.50
C GLY A 83 -23.66 1.30 5.81
N ARG A 84 -23.22 0.03 5.74
CA ARG A 84 -22.83 -0.80 6.88
C ARG A 84 -21.56 -1.57 6.58
N VAL A 85 -20.78 -1.84 7.62
CA VAL A 85 -19.59 -2.70 7.52
C VAL A 85 -20.02 -4.16 7.42
N LEU A 86 -19.31 -4.96 6.62
CA LEU A 86 -19.62 -6.39 6.43
C LEU A 86 -19.57 -7.17 7.74
N PHE A 87 -18.66 -6.80 8.62
CA PHE A 87 -18.50 -7.40 9.94
C PHE A 87 -18.57 -6.29 10.98
N GLU A 88 -19.72 -6.17 11.65
CA GLU A 88 -19.95 -5.20 12.75
C GLU A 88 -19.26 -5.64 14.07
N ASN A 89 -18.27 -6.52 14.01
CA ASN A 89 -17.55 -7.00 15.18
C ASN A 89 -16.39 -6.04 15.53
N ALA A 90 -16.37 -5.52 16.76
CA ALA A 90 -15.32 -4.63 17.24
C ALA A 90 -13.91 -5.24 17.09
N VAL A 91 -13.75 -6.54 17.36
CA VAL A 91 -12.46 -7.23 17.22
C VAL A 91 -11.98 -7.22 15.77
N PHE A 92 -12.90 -7.45 14.81
CA PHE A 92 -12.58 -7.39 13.39
C PHE A 92 -12.14 -5.98 13.00
N CYS A 93 -12.84 -4.94 13.46
CA CYS A 93 -12.49 -3.55 13.17
C CYS A 93 -11.08 -3.18 13.69
N TYR A 94 -10.72 -3.61 14.90
CA TYR A 94 -9.38 -3.36 15.43
C TYR A 94 -8.28 -4.11 14.66
N ILE A 95 -8.52 -5.39 14.32
CA ILE A 95 -7.57 -6.16 13.50
C ILE A 95 -7.41 -5.52 12.12
N TRP A 96 -8.52 -5.09 11.53
CA TRP A 96 -8.58 -4.44 10.25
C TRP A 96 -7.74 -3.16 10.21
N ILE A 97 -7.98 -2.24 11.15
CA ILE A 97 -7.22 -0.99 11.28
C ILE A 97 -5.74 -1.27 11.55
N PHE A 98 -5.44 -2.26 12.40
CA PHE A 98 -4.06 -2.63 12.68
C PHE A 98 -3.33 -3.15 11.43
N LEU A 99 -3.99 -4.00 10.64
CA LEU A 99 -3.42 -4.53 9.40
C LEU A 99 -3.20 -3.43 8.36
N ASP A 100 -4.18 -2.56 8.15
CA ASP A 100 -4.08 -1.42 7.21
C ASP A 100 -2.88 -0.51 7.58
N HIS A 101 -2.81 -0.07 8.83
CA HIS A 101 -1.68 0.73 9.31
C HIS A 101 -0.34 0.00 9.23
N SER A 102 -0.31 -1.29 9.55
CA SER A 102 0.91 -2.10 9.50
C SER A 102 1.40 -2.27 8.06
N ILE A 103 0.52 -2.61 7.13
CA ILE A 103 0.86 -2.76 5.70
C ILE A 103 1.38 -1.43 5.16
N TRP A 104 0.69 -0.32 5.44
CA TRP A 104 1.12 1.00 5.00
C TRP A 104 2.51 1.39 5.57
N SER A 105 2.74 1.10 6.85
CA SER A 105 4.03 1.37 7.51
C SER A 105 5.16 0.51 6.94
N ILE A 106 4.90 -0.78 6.65
CA ILE A 106 5.87 -1.67 6.02
C ILE A 106 6.17 -1.21 4.59
N CYS A 107 5.15 -0.85 3.81
CA CYS A 107 5.32 -0.34 2.45
C CYS A 107 6.18 0.93 2.43
N THR A 108 5.88 1.91 3.30
CA THR A 108 6.67 3.15 3.40
C THR A 108 8.11 2.88 3.81
N MET A 109 8.33 1.97 4.76
CA MET A 109 9.68 1.56 5.17
C MET A 109 10.43 0.84 4.04
N LEU A 110 9.77 -0.01 3.24
CA LEU A 110 10.35 -0.67 2.07
C LEU A 110 10.72 0.33 0.96
N VAL A 111 9.89 1.35 0.71
CA VAL A 111 10.22 2.44 -0.23
C VAL A 111 11.46 3.20 0.24
N ALA A 112 11.51 3.52 1.53
CA ALA A 112 12.67 4.19 2.12
C ALA A 112 13.92 3.32 1.97
N TRP A 113 13.83 2.03 2.32
CA TRP A 113 14.92 1.07 2.17
C TRP A 113 15.40 0.95 0.72
N ALA A 114 14.48 0.78 -0.24
CA ALA A 114 14.82 0.72 -1.66
C ALA A 114 15.50 2.01 -2.16
N SER A 115 15.10 3.17 -1.62
CA SER A 115 15.74 4.45 -1.93
C SER A 115 17.16 4.53 -1.38
N PHE A 116 17.38 4.07 -0.14
CA PHE A 116 18.71 3.94 0.44
C PHE A 116 19.59 2.96 -0.34
N GLU A 117 19.07 1.79 -0.71
CA GLU A 117 19.78 0.79 -1.49
C GLU A 117 20.26 1.38 -2.83
N ARG A 118 19.38 2.08 -3.56
CA ARG A 118 19.73 2.77 -4.80
C ARG A 118 20.74 3.89 -4.60
N HIS A 119 20.58 4.68 -3.55
CA HIS A 119 21.52 5.76 -3.23
C HIS A 119 22.94 5.21 -2.97
N ILE A 120 23.07 4.18 -2.14
CA ILE A 120 24.36 3.56 -1.86
C ILE A 120 24.95 2.94 -3.14
N LEU A 121 24.14 2.31 -3.98
CA LEU A 121 24.60 1.71 -5.24
C LEU A 121 25.19 2.78 -6.19
N ILE A 122 24.55 3.95 -6.31
CA ILE A 122 25.02 5.03 -7.18
C ILE A 122 26.31 5.68 -6.64
N PHE A 123 26.37 6.00 -5.34
CA PHE A 123 27.50 6.74 -4.77
C PHE A 123 28.70 5.85 -4.37
N HIS A 124 28.47 4.56 -4.11
CA HIS A 124 29.48 3.61 -3.62
C HIS A 124 29.61 2.34 -4.47
N ASP A 125 29.32 2.42 -5.78
CA ASP A 125 29.35 1.30 -6.72
C ASP A 125 30.70 0.52 -6.71
N ARG A 126 31.83 1.20 -6.45
CA ARG A 126 33.15 0.56 -6.32
C ARG A 126 33.35 -0.23 -5.01
N LEU A 127 32.74 0.19 -3.91
CA LEU A 127 32.85 -0.49 -2.61
C LEU A 127 31.93 -1.72 -2.54
N LEU A 128 30.73 -1.61 -3.11
CA LEU A 128 29.76 -2.72 -3.19
C LEU A 128 30.27 -3.86 -4.08
N ARG A 129 30.84 -3.57 -5.26
CA ARG A 129 31.44 -4.62 -6.11
C ARG A 129 32.54 -5.41 -5.40
N LYS A 130 33.35 -4.76 -4.55
CA LYS A 130 34.42 -5.46 -3.80
C LYS A 130 33.86 -6.31 -2.65
N LYS A 131 32.87 -5.80 -1.89
CA LYS A 131 32.25 -6.56 -0.79
C LYS A 131 31.36 -7.70 -1.28
N TRP A 132 30.51 -7.49 -2.28
CA TRP A 132 29.68 -8.55 -2.86
C TRP A 132 30.51 -9.63 -3.54
N LYS A 133 31.61 -9.27 -4.24
CA LYS A 133 32.52 -10.26 -4.82
C LYS A 133 33.21 -11.10 -3.74
N ASN A 134 33.56 -10.52 -2.60
CA ASN A 134 34.13 -11.28 -1.47
C ASN A 134 33.08 -12.13 -0.74
N ILE A 135 31.82 -11.70 -0.66
CA ILE A 135 30.75 -12.49 -0.03
C ILE A 135 30.30 -13.63 -0.96
N CYS A 136 30.13 -13.39 -2.27
CA CYS A 136 29.79 -14.40 -3.28
C CYS A 136 30.96 -15.30 -3.72
N LEU A 137 32.21 -14.99 -3.37
CA LEU A 137 33.33 -15.93 -3.51
C LEU A 137 33.54 -16.79 -2.26
N HIS A 138 32.90 -16.41 -1.14
CA HIS A 138 32.99 -17.15 0.12
C HIS A 138 31.80 -18.12 0.33
N TYR A 139 30.79 -18.07 -0.53
CA TYR A 139 29.69 -19.03 -0.64
C TYR A 139 29.64 -19.54 -2.08
#